data_AF-A0A925GTV0-F1
#
_entry.id   AF-A0A925GTV0-F1
#
_cell.length_a   1.000
_cell.length_b   1.000
_cell.length_c   1.000
_cell.angle_alpha   90.00
_cell.angle_beta   90.00
_cell.angle_gamma   90.00
#
_symmetry.space_group_name_H-M   'P 1'
#
loop_
_entity.id
_entity.type
_entity.pdbx_description
1 polymer ?
#
loop_
_entity_poly.entity_id
_entity_poly.type
_entity_poly.pdbx_seq_one_letter_code
_entity_poly.pdbx_strand_id
1 'polypeptide(L)'
;MWYFTIDQPRLDNRQYQRLQQLASLTEVELFNEPYPNVCRFEVESDRYRDTMDYLDREGITYEAATIRPTREALLKSMTDD
;
A
#
# COMPACT_ATOMS: atom_id res chain seq x y z
N MET A 1 -9.55 -9.03 -6.25
CA MET A 1 -8.95 -7.77 -5.76
C MET A 1 -7.72 -8.10 -4.96
N TRP A 2 -6.70 -7.26 -5.09
CA TRP A 2 -5.48 -7.29 -4.31
C TRP A 2 -5.37 -5.98 -3.54
N TYR A 3 -4.85 -6.06 -2.31
CA TYR A 3 -4.62 -4.93 -1.44
C TYR A 3 -3.12 -4.75 -1.29
N PHE A 4 -2.61 -3.62 -1.77
CA PHE A 4 -1.23 -3.22 -1.58
C PHE A 4 -1.16 -2.20 -0.45
N THR A 5 -0.38 -2.53 0.57
CA THR A 5 -0.15 -1.71 1.75
C THR A 5 1.28 -1.18 1.70
N ILE A 6 1.44 0.12 1.85
CA ILE A 6 2.72 0.83 1.73
C ILE A 6 2.78 1.92 2.78
N ASP A 7 3.92 2.05 3.48
CA ASP A 7 4.13 3.18 4.39
C ASP A 7 4.13 4.50 3.62
N GLN A 8 3.31 5.46 4.02
CA GLN A 8 3.24 6.78 3.38
C GLN A 8 4.59 7.49 3.21
N PRO A 9 5.53 7.49 4.20
CA PRO A 9 6.83 8.14 4.01
C PRO A 9 7.71 7.50 2.93
N ARG A 10 7.37 6.29 2.46
CA ARG A 10 8.09 5.61 1.36
C ARG A 10 7.55 5.98 -0.02
N LEU A 11 6.50 6.81 -0.09
CA LEU A 11 5.89 7.24 -1.34
C LEU A 11 6.11 8.73 -1.58
N ASP A 12 6.80 9.03 -2.67
CA ASP A 12 6.78 10.37 -3.22
C ASP A 12 5.45 10.68 -3.91
N ASN A 13 5.13 11.96 -4.08
CA ASN A 13 3.87 12.40 -4.70
C ASN A 13 3.64 11.78 -6.08
N ARG A 14 4.69 11.63 -6.91
CA ARG A 14 4.58 11.00 -8.22
C ARG A 14 4.19 9.52 -8.10
N GLN A 15 4.78 8.82 -7.15
CA GLN A 15 4.55 7.40 -6.95
C GLN A 15 3.15 7.14 -6.41
N TYR A 16 2.75 7.94 -5.42
CA TYR A 16 1.40 7.91 -4.87
C TYR A 16 0.35 8.16 -5.95
N GLN A 17 0.50 9.20 -6.77
CA GLN A 17 -0.42 9.49 -7.88
C GLN A 17 -0.49 8.36 -8.91
N ARG A 18 0.65 7.72 -9.21
CA ARG A 18 0.67 6.60 -10.15
C ARG A 18 -0.09 5.39 -9.60
N LEU A 19 0.08 5.09 -8.32
CA LEU A 19 -0.66 4.01 -7.64
C LEU A 19 -2.16 4.31 -7.57
N GLN A 20 -2.56 5.57 -7.34
CA GLN A 20 -3.95 5.98 -7.40
C GLN A 20 -4.60 5.74 -8.78
N GLN A 21 -3.84 5.88 -9.88
CA GLN A 21 -4.34 5.60 -11.23
C GLN A 21 -4.50 4.10 -11.52
N LEU A 22 -3.69 3.26 -10.87
CA LEU A 22 -3.71 1.80 -11.03
C LEU A 22 -4.75 1.14 -10.11
N ALA A 23 -5.06 1.79 -9.00
CA ALA A 23 -6.01 1.32 -8.00
C ALA A 23 -7.45 1.70 -8.33
N SER A 24 -8.38 0.80 -8.02
CA SER A 24 -9.82 1.09 -8.04
C SER A 24 -10.24 1.90 -6.83
N LEU A 25 -9.56 1.71 -5.69
CA LEU A 25 -9.78 2.46 -4.46
C LEU A 25 -8.44 2.75 -3.78
N THR A 26 -8.30 3.97 -3.27
CA THR A 26 -7.17 4.37 -2.43
C THR A 26 -7.67 4.78 -1.06
N GLU A 27 -7.06 4.25 -0.02
CA GLU A 27 -7.34 4.56 1.37
C GLU A 27 -6.05 4.95 2.08
N VAL A 28 -6.13 5.91 2.99
CA VAL A 28 -5.01 6.28 3.86
C VAL A 28 -5.44 6.00 5.29
N GLU A 29 -4.72 5.10 5.94
CA GLU A 29 -4.89 4.81 7.36
C GLU A 29 -3.97 5.72 8.16
N LEU A 30 -4.57 6.60 8.95
CA LEU A 30 -3.82 7.52 9.80
C LEU A 30 -3.43 6.82 11.10
N PHE A 31 -2.15 6.88 11.41
CA PHE A 31 -1.61 6.42 12.69
C PHE A 31 -1.06 7.61 13.48
N ASN A 32 -1.03 7.46 14.79
CA ASN A 32 -0.40 8.45 15.68
C ASN A 32 1.07 8.07 15.86
N GLU A 33 1.88 9.06 16.24
CA GLU A 33 3.27 8.84 16.65
C GLU A 33 3.36 7.68 17.68
N PRO A 34 4.31 6.75 17.51
CA PRO A 34 5.46 6.78 16.59
C PRO A 34 5.24 6.15 15.20
N TYR A 35 4.03 5.67 14.89
CA TYR A 35 3.79 4.90 13.68
C TYR A 35 3.50 5.80 12.47
N PRO A 36 4.17 5.59 11.32
CA PRO A 36 3.83 6.32 10.10
C PRO A 36 2.43 5.97 9.61
N ASN A 37 1.81 6.90 8.89
CA ASN A 37 0.59 6.61 8.15
C ASN A 37 0.85 5.57 7.07
N VAL A 38 -0.20 4.84 6.70
CA VAL A 38 -0.11 3.76 5.72
C VAL A 38 -1.10 4.01 4.60
N CYS A 39 -0.63 3.86 3.36
CA CYS A 39 -1.46 3.91 2.17
C CYS A 39 -1.87 2.50 1.77
N ARG A 40 -3.16 2.32 1.49
CA ARG A 40 -3.74 1.07 0.99
C ARG A 40 -4.37 1.30 -0.37
N PHE A 41 -3.98 0.47 -1.33
CA PHE A 41 -4.47 0.52 -2.70
C PHE A 41 -5.18 -0.79 -3.02
N GLU A 42 -6.48 -0.71 -3.29
CA GLU A 42 -7.25 -1.83 -3.83
C GLU A 42 -7.08 -1.86 -5.35
N VAL A 43 -6.57 -2.97 -5.87
CA VAL A 43 -6.21 -3.15 -7.27
C VAL A 43 -6.96 -4.36 -7.81
N GLU A 44 -7.53 -4.22 -9.01
CA GLU A 44 -8.17 -5.36 -9.68
C GLU A 44 -7.15 -6.44 -10.02
N SER A 45 -7.58 -7.70 -10.04
CA SER A 45 -6.68 -8.84 -10.28
C SER A 45 -5.97 -8.76 -11.64
N ASP A 46 -6.60 -8.14 -12.65
CA ASP A 46 -6.00 -7.91 -13.97
C ASP A 46 -4.82 -6.91 -13.91
N ARG A 47 -4.89 -5.92 -13.00
CA ARG A 47 -3.87 -4.89 -12.78
C ARG A 47 -2.80 -5.27 -11.76
N TYR A 48 -2.96 -6.42 -11.09
CA TYR A 48 -2.03 -6.88 -10.06
C TYR A 48 -0.59 -6.92 -10.58
N ARG A 49 -0.37 -7.51 -11.77
CA ARG A 49 0.97 -7.66 -12.33
C ARG A 49 1.59 -6.31 -12.69
N ASP A 50 0.84 -5.40 -13.30
CA ASP A 50 1.31 -4.04 -13.63
C ASP A 50 1.68 -3.25 -12.38
N THR A 51 0.86 -3.33 -11.32
CA THR A 51 1.14 -2.66 -10.06
C THR A 51 2.38 -3.23 -9.38
N MET A 52 2.52 -4.56 -9.37
CA MET A 52 3.69 -5.24 -8.81
C MET A 52 4.99 -4.86 -9.55
N ASP A 53 4.97 -4.91 -10.89
CA ASP A 53 6.12 -4.51 -11.72
C ASP A 53 6.49 -3.04 -11.51
N TYR A 54 5.50 -2.16 -11.36
CA TYR A 54 5.74 -0.76 -11.05
C TYR A 54 6.41 -0.57 -9.67
N LEU A 55 5.90 -1.23 -8.64
CA LEU A 55 6.43 -1.14 -7.27
C LEU A 55 7.87 -1.67 -7.19
N ASP A 56 8.14 -2.81 -7.84
CA ASP A 56 9.47 -3.42 -7.88
C ASP A 56 10.48 -2.53 -8.63
N ARG A 57 10.09 -1.97 -9.78
CA ARG A 57 10.95 -1.06 -10.57
C ARG A 57 11.30 0.22 -9.83
N GLU A 58 10.36 0.75 -9.05
CA GLU A 58 10.57 1.96 -8.24
C GLU A 58 11.27 1.66 -6.90
N GLY A 59 11.49 0.38 -6.56
CA GLY A 59 12.11 -0.04 -5.30
C GLY A 59 11.23 0.23 -4.07
N ILE A 60 9.92 0.25 -4.24
CA ILE A 60 8.95 0.55 -3.17
C ILE A 60 8.65 -0.74 -2.41
N THR A 61 8.91 -0.77 -1.11
CA THR A 61 8.49 -1.88 -0.24
C THR A 61 6.97 -1.87 -0.07
N TYR A 62 6.33 -3.01 -0.25
CA TYR A 62 4.89 -3.17 -0.09
C TYR A 62 4.54 -4.52 0.55
N GLU A 63 3.38 -4.59 1.18
CA GLU A 63 2.71 -5.84 1.52
C GLU A 63 1.52 -6.05 0.60
N ALA A 64 1.37 -7.26 0.05
CA ALA A 64 0.25 -7.60 -0.83
C ALA A 64 -0.61 -8.70 -0.19
N ALA A 65 -1.92 -8.45 -0.11
CA ALA A 65 -2.89 -9.40 0.42
C ALA A 65 -4.11 -9.52 -0.49
N THR A 66 -4.76 -10.69 -0.49
CA THR A 66 -6.04 -10.90 -1.20
C THR A 66 -7.25 -10.53 -0.35
N ILE A 67 -7.03 -10.28 0.95
CA ILE A 67 -8.03 -9.84 1.92
C ILE A 67 -7.62 -8.46 2.42
N ARG A 68 -8.59 -7.55 2.55
CA ARG A 68 -8.34 -6.21 3.07
C ARG A 68 -7.76 -6.29 4.49
N PRO A 69 -6.54 -5.80 4.74
CA PRO A 69 -5.96 -5.81 6.07
C PRO A 69 -6.74 -4.85 6.99
N THR A 70 -7.00 -5.31 8.22
CA THR A 70 -7.60 -4.48 9.26
C THR A 70 -6.56 -3.54 9.85
N ARG A 71 -7.02 -2.48 10.52
CA ARG A 71 -6.12 -1.55 11.23
C ARG A 71 -5.22 -2.27 12.23
N GLU A 72 -5.73 -3.27 12.95
CA GLU A 72 -4.95 -4.07 13.91
C GLU A 72 -3.88 -4.92 13.21
N ALA A 73 -4.19 -5.47 12.03
CA ALA A 73 -3.21 -6.22 11.24
C ALA A 73 -2.08 -5.31 10.73
N LEU A 74 -2.43 -4.10 10.26
CA LEU A 74 -1.46 -3.08 9.86
C LEU A 74 -0.55 -2.69 11.02
N LEU A 75 -1.12 -2.38 12.20
CA LEU A 75 -0.33 -2.06 13.39
C LEU A 75 0.60 -3.20 13.79
N LYS A 76 0.11 -4.45 13.71
CA LYS A 76 0.92 -5.61 14.05
C LYS A 76 2.11 -5.77 13.12
N SER A 77 1.92 -5.58 11.81
CA SER A 77 2.99 -5.61 10.82
C SER A 77 4.12 -4.63 11.15
N MET A 78 3.77 -3.45 11.68
CA MET A 78 4.74 -2.40 12.04
C MET A 78 5.42 -2.61 13.40
N THR A 79 4.90 -3.49 14.24
CA THR A 79 5.38 -3.72 15.62
C THR A 79 6.21 -5.00 15.76
N ASP A 80 6.13 -5.90 14.78
CA ASP A 80 6.79 -7.21 14.79
C ASP A 80 8.15 -7.22 14.04
N ASP A 81 8.65 -6.05 13.59
CA ASP A 81 9.96 -5.85 12.94
C ASP A 81 11.07 -5.44 13.94
#